data_AF-A0A6G3S4L9-F1
#
_entry.id   AF-A0A6G3S4L9-F1
#
_cell.length_a   1.000
_cell.length_b   1.000
_cell.length_c   1.000
_cell.angle_alpha   90.00
_cell.angle_beta   90.00
_cell.angle_gamma   90.00
#
_symmetry.space_group_name_H-M   'P 1'
#
loop_
_entity.id
_entity.type
_entity.pdbx_description
1 polymer ?
#
loop_
_entity_poly.entity_id
_entity_poly.type
_entity_poly.pdbx_seq_one_letter_code
_entity_poly.pdbx_strand_id
1 'polypeptide(L)' 'MAVWDDLVGQERVVETLSAAARDADALVTSAGAGTPPSAASSMTHAWLFTGPPGAGRVTAARAFAA' A
#
# COMPACT_ATOMS: atom_id res chain seq x y z
N MET A 1 -5.84 -0.80 17.06
CA MET A 1 -4.49 -1.03 16.53
C MET A 1 -4.61 -0.98 15.02
N ALA A 2 -3.81 -0.14 14.38
CA ALA A 2 -3.74 -0.09 12.93
C ALA A 2 -2.89 -1.28 12.43
N VAL A 3 -3.14 -1.75 11.21
CA VAL A 3 -2.38 -2.85 10.58
C VAL A 3 -0.88 -2.53 10.46
N TRP A 4 -0.52 -1.24 10.48
CA TRP A 4 0.85 -0.76 10.43
C TRP A 4 1.62 -0.84 11.75
N ASP A 5 0.94 -1.06 12.88
CA ASP A 5 1.57 -1.11 14.21
C ASP A 5 2.59 -2.27 14.32
N ASP A 6 2.46 -3.30 13.48
CA ASP A 6 3.38 -4.43 13.39
C ASP A 6 4.68 -4.11 12.62
N LEU A 7 4.79 -2.93 11.99
CA LEU A 7 5.95 -2.48 11.20
C LEU A 7 6.83 -1.47 11.97
N VAL A 8 7.54 -1.98 12.97
CA VAL A 8 8.41 -1.16 13.83
C VAL A 8 9.62 -0.60 13.05
N GLY A 9 9.78 0.72 13.05
CA GLY A 9 10.92 1.42 12.43
C GLY A 9 10.93 1.45 10.90
N GLN A 10 9.76 1.26 10.26
CA GLN A 10 9.62 1.23 8.79
C GLN A 10 8.72 2.35 8.27
N GLU A 11 8.86 3.56 8.80
CA GLU A 11 7.96 4.69 8.54
C GLU A 11 7.87 5.02 7.04
N ARG A 12 9.00 4.97 6.32
CA ARG A 12 9.02 5.21 4.86
C ARG A 12 8.27 4.14 4.06
N VAL A 13 8.29 2.89 4.54
CA VAL A 13 7.53 1.80 3.91
C VAL A 13 6.05 2.02 4.14
N VAL A 14 5.65 2.34 5.38
CA VAL A 14 4.26 2.66 5.73
C VAL A 14 3.73 3.83 4.90
N GLU A 15 4.51 4.89 4.74
CA GLU A 15 4.14 6.06 3.93
C GLU A 15 3.86 5.67 2.47
N THR A 16 4.78 4.95 1.85
CA THR A 16 4.68 4.52 0.45
C THR A 16 3.47 3.61 0.22
N LEU A 17 3.30 2.60 1.08
CA LEU A 17 2.21 1.63 0.95
C LEU A 17 0.86 2.27 1.27
N SER A 18 0.80 3.20 2.22
CA SER A 18 -0.43 3.94 2.53
C SER A 18 -0.83 4.87 1.39
N ALA A 19 0.12 5.50 0.70
CA ALA A 19 -0.17 6.30 -0.48
C ALA A 19 -0.74 5.41 -1.60
N ALA A 20 -0.09 4.28 -1.89
CA ALA A 20 -0.58 3.34 -2.90
C ALA A 20 -1.98 2.78 -2.60
N ALA A 21 -2.26 2.46 -1.32
CA ALA A 21 -3.58 1.99 -0.90
C ALA A 21 -4.67 3.04 -1.14
N ARG A 22 -4.39 4.32 -0.84
CA ARG A 22 -5.32 5.43 -1.09
C ARG A 22 -5.56 5.67 -2.58
N ASP A 23 -4.51 5.60 -3.39
CA ASP A 23 -4.64 5.73 -4.85
C ASP A 23 -5.51 4.61 -5.43
N ALA A 24 -5.30 3.36 -4.96
CA ALA A 24 -6.12 2.22 -5.37
C ALA A 24 -7.59 2.39 -4.93
N ASP A 25 -7.85 2.85 -3.71
CA ASP A 25 -9.20 3.14 -3.21
C ASP A 25 -9.91 4.23 -4.02
N ALA A 26 -9.21 5.32 -4.36
CA ALA A 26 -9.73 6.39 -5.20
C ALA A 26 -10.08 5.90 -6.62
N LEU A 27 -9.26 5.01 -7.19
CA LEU A 27 -9.56 4.36 -8.46
C LEU A 27 -10.82 3.50 -8.40
N VAL A 28 -10.96 2.64 -7.37
CA VAL A 28 -12.13 1.78 -7.20
C VAL A 28 -13.39 2.61 -7.01
N THR A 29 -13.30 3.66 -6.19
CA THR A 29 -14.42 4.57 -5.90
C THR A 29 -14.86 5.34 -7.16
N SER A 30 -13.93 5.89 -7.94
CA SER A 30 -14.25 6.59 -9.20
C SER A 30 -14.89 5.66 -10.23
N ALA A 31 -14.36 4.44 -10.37
CA ALA A 31 -14.95 3.42 -11.24
C ALA A 31 -16.40 3.08 -10.84
N GLY A 32 -16.67 2.91 -9.53
CA GLY A 32 -18.02 2.67 -9.02
C GLY A 32 -18.97 3.86 -9.19
N ALA A 33 -18.45 5.08 -9.18
CA ALA A 33 -19.21 6.31 -9.40
C ALA A 33 -19.39 6.66 -10.90
N GLY A 34 -18.78 5.90 -11.82
CA GLY A 34 -18.79 6.20 -13.26
C GLY A 34 -18.03 7.48 -13.62
N THR A 35 -17.14 7.97 -12.75
CA THR A 35 -16.30 9.13 -13.02
C THR A 35 -14.95 8.69 -13.59
N PRO A 36 -14.35 9.45 -14.52
CA PRO A 36 -13.06 9.08 -15.07
C PRO A 36 -12.00 9.08 -13.96
N PRO A 37 -11.11 8.08 -13.93
CA PRO A 37 -10.06 8.01 -12.93
C PRO A 37 -9.11 9.21 -13.06
N SER A 38 -8.59 9.68 -11.94
CA SER A 38 -7.53 10.71 -11.95
C SER A 38 -6.29 10.15 -12.67
N ALA A 39 -5.72 10.95 -13.58
CA ALA A 39 -4.50 10.60 -14.31
C ALA A 39 -3.28 10.37 -13.40
N ALA A 40 -3.39 10.69 -12.10
CA ALA A 40 -2.35 10.53 -11.09
C ALA A 40 -2.25 9.10 -10.50
N SER A 41 -3.09 8.15 -10.94
CA SER A 41 -3.03 6.79 -10.40
C SER A 41 -1.68 6.12 -10.68
N SER A 42 -0.86 6.01 -9.64
CA SER A 42 0.44 5.33 -9.67
C SER A 42 0.31 3.83 -9.38
N MET A 43 -0.74 3.18 -9.86
CA MET A 43 -1.00 1.78 -9.49
C MET A 43 0.09 0.84 -10.02
N THR A 44 0.82 0.23 -9.08
CA THR A 44 1.84 -0.77 -9.34
C THR A 44 1.19 -2.14 -9.51
N HIS A 45 1.40 -2.78 -10.66
CA HIS A 45 0.84 -4.13 -10.95
C HIS A 45 1.42 -5.24 -10.06
N ALA A 46 2.57 -5.00 -9.42
CA ALA A 46 3.24 -5.96 -8.54
C ALA A 46 4.15 -5.25 -7.53
N TRP A 47 4.37 -5.88 -6.37
CA TRP A 47 5.25 -5.38 -5.31
C TRP A 47 6.40 -6.35 -5.05
N LEU A 48 7.61 -5.82 -4.85
CA LEU A 48 8.79 -6.58 -4.44
C LEU A 48 9.29 -6.06 -3.09
N PHE A 49 9.16 -6.88 -2.05
CA PHE A 49 9.68 -6.58 -0.71
C PHE A 49 11.08 -7.18 -0.53
N THR A 50 12.09 -6.34 -0.27
CA THR A 50 13.49 -6.76 -0.11
C THR A 50 14.05 -6.33 1.25
N GLY A 51 15.14 -6.97 1.68
CA GLY A 51 15.75 -6.74 2.99
C GLY A 51 16.39 -8.00 3.58
N PRO A 52 17.19 -7.85 4.65
CA PRO A 52 17.84 -8.98 5.31
C PRO A 52 16.80 -9.96 5.92
N PRO A 53 17.22 -11.19 6.28
CA PRO A 53 16.42 -12.09 7.09
C PRO A 53 15.93 -11.38 8.37
N GLY A 54 14.65 -11.52 8.69
CA GLY A 54 14.05 -10.87 9.87
C GLY A 54 13.56 -9.42 9.66
N ALA A 55 13.79 -8.79 8.50
CA ALA A 55 13.36 -7.40 8.23
C ALA A 55 11.83 -7.19 8.10
N GLY A 56 11.00 -8.17 8.45
CA GLY A 56 9.53 -8.01 8.41
C GLY A 56 8.91 -7.95 7.00
N ARG A 57 9.61 -8.38 5.94
CA ARG A 57 9.09 -8.38 4.54
C ARG A 57 7.69 -8.99 4.38
N VAL A 58 7.45 -10.14 5.04
CA VAL A 58 6.15 -10.83 5.00
C VAL A 58 5.11 -10.08 5.82
N THR A 59 5.49 -9.52 6.97
CA THR A 59 4.62 -8.67 7.79
C THR A 59 4.18 -7.44 7.01
N ALA A 60 5.09 -6.77 6.29
CA ALA A 60 4.77 -5.61 5.47
C ALA A 60 3.76 -5.95 4.36
N ALA A 61 3.96 -7.07 3.67
CA ALA A 61 3.02 -7.54 2.65
C ALA A 61 1.63 -7.87 3.24
N ARG A 62 1.57 -8.49 4.43
CA ARG A 62 0.32 -8.79 5.12
C ARG A 62 -0.40 -7.54 5.60
N ALA A 63 0.32 -6.60 6.21
CA ALA A 63 -0.23 -5.33 6.67
C ALA A 63 -0.79 -4.51 5.50
N PHE A 64 -0.13 -4.54 4.34
CA PHE A 64 -0.60 -3.85 3.14
C PHE A 64 -1.85 -4.48 2.51
N ALA A 65 -2.08 -5.78 2.71
CA ALA A 65 -3.22 -6.49 2.17
C ALA A 65 -4.47 -6.46 3.07
N ALA A 66 -4.34 -5.96 4.31
CA ALA A 66 -5.39 -5.93 5.32
C ALA A 66 -6.28 -4.70 5.20
#